data_AF-A0AAU4N486-F1
#
_entry.id   AF-A0AAU4N486-F1
#
_cell.length_a   1.000
_cell.length_b   1.000
_cell.length_c   1.000
_cell.angle_alpha   90.00
_cell.angle_beta   90.00
_cell.angle_gamma   90.00
#
_symmetry.space_group_name_H-M   'P 1'
#
loop_
_entity.id
_entity.type
_entity.pdbx_description
1 polymer ?
#
loop_
_entity_poly.entity_id
_entity_poly.type
_entity_poly.pdbx_seq_one_letter_code
_entity_poly.pdbx_strand_id
1 'polypeptide(L)'
;MSPSGIAARLRPVLVRYHWPSWVGAATVALLAVIGVHTKFAHGIVVAAIVYWVWGAVRGQLWRPGWLTLETAGVLVFGAVMLVALAVDGEQARLVLAAGWLAHAGWDVAHHRADMIVPRWYAEFCGVLDVLLAAVVLTLPTS
;
A
#
# COMPACT_ATOMS: atom_id res chain seq x y z
N MET A 1 21.03 39.78 -2.08
CA MET A 1 20.30 38.56 -2.53
C MET A 1 18.80 38.83 -2.35
N SER A 2 18.00 38.78 -3.42
CA SER A 2 16.58 39.16 -3.39
C SER A 2 15.70 38.01 -2.85
N PRO A 3 14.71 38.27 -1.97
CA PRO A 3 13.82 37.25 -1.41
C PRO A 3 12.97 36.50 -2.46
N SER A 4 12.90 36.99 -3.70
CA SER A 4 12.20 36.34 -4.82
C SER A 4 12.84 35.05 -5.33
N GLY A 5 14.13 34.79 -5.04
CA GLY A 5 14.85 33.61 -5.54
C GLY A 5 14.58 32.32 -4.76
N ILE A 6 14.21 32.43 -3.48
CA ILE A 6 13.95 31.27 -2.60
C ILE A 6 12.57 30.69 -2.89
N ALA A 7 11.54 31.53 -3.01
CA ALA A 7 10.18 31.08 -3.33
C ALA A 7 10.07 30.41 -4.72
N ALA A 8 10.86 30.87 -5.70
CA ALA A 8 10.90 30.29 -7.05
C ALA A 8 11.58 28.91 -7.10
N ARG A 9 12.56 28.63 -6.22
CA ARG A 9 13.23 27.33 -6.11
C ARG A 9 12.44 26.29 -5.31
N LEU A 10 11.55 26.72 -4.42
CA LEU A 10 10.75 25.81 -3.57
C LEU A 10 9.47 25.30 -4.26
N ARG A 11 8.92 26.04 -5.23
CA ARG A 11 7.73 25.62 -6.00
C ARG A 11 7.89 24.27 -6.75
N PRO A 12 8.98 23.97 -7.48
CA PRO A 12 9.11 22.69 -8.17
C PRO A 12 9.47 21.51 -7.24
N VAL A 13 9.91 21.78 -6.01
CA VAL A 13 10.29 20.72 -5.04
C VAL A 13 9.06 20.20 -4.30
N LEU A 14 8.13 21.09 -3.91
CA LEU A 14 6.87 20.71 -3.26
C LEU A 14 5.89 19.99 -4.21
N VAL A 15 5.81 20.39 -5.48
CA VAL A 15 4.90 19.77 -6.46
C VAL A 15 5.36 18.36 -6.88
N ARG A 16 6.65 18.04 -6.75
CA ARG A 16 7.20 16.75 -7.19
C ARG A 16 7.04 15.62 -6.16
N TYR A 17 6.68 15.93 -4.91
CA TYR A 17 6.65 14.93 -3.82
C TYR A 17 5.25 14.39 -3.48
N HIS A 18 4.16 15.08 -3.83
CA HIS A 18 2.80 14.67 -3.41
C HIS A 18 1.91 14.13 -4.54
N TRP A 19 2.38 14.15 -5.79
CA TRP A 19 1.59 13.66 -6.93
C TRP A 19 1.16 12.18 -6.79
N PRO A 20 1.95 11.26 -6.20
CA PRO A 20 1.50 9.89 -6.00
C PRO A 20 0.33 9.85 -5.01
N SER A 21 0.36 10.64 -3.93
CA SER A 21 -0.71 10.71 -2.93
C SER A 21 -2.05 11.16 -3.53
N TRP A 22 -2.01 12.12 -4.47
CA TRP A 22 -3.21 12.56 -5.20
C TRP A 22 -3.75 11.51 -6.16
N VAL A 23 -2.87 10.76 -6.83
CA VAL A 23 -3.27 9.62 -7.67
C VAL A 23 -3.91 8.54 -6.80
N GLY A 24 -3.33 8.25 -5.62
CA GLY A 24 -3.86 7.26 -4.68
C GLY A 24 -5.26 7.65 -4.19
N ALA A 25 -5.45 8.91 -3.80
CA ALA A 25 -6.75 9.45 -3.41
C ALA A 25 -7.79 9.35 -4.54
N ALA A 26 -7.41 9.64 -5.79
CA ALA A 26 -8.29 9.52 -6.96
C ALA A 26 -8.67 8.06 -7.27
N THR A 27 -7.72 7.12 -7.15
CA THR A 27 -7.98 5.68 -7.32
C THR A 27 -8.94 5.15 -6.27
N VAL A 28 -8.82 5.60 -5.01
CA VAL A 28 -9.74 5.24 -3.92
C VAL A 28 -11.14 5.77 -4.18
N ALA A 29 -11.26 7.04 -4.60
CA ALA A 29 -12.56 7.61 -4.96
C ALA A 29 -13.24 6.82 -6.09
N LEU A 30 -12.46 6.31 -7.06
CA LEU A 30 -12.97 5.48 -8.14
C LEU A 30 -13.39 4.07 -7.67
N LEU A 31 -12.61 3.42 -6.79
CA LEU A 31 -12.91 2.08 -6.29
C LEU A 31 -14.09 2.06 -5.30
N ALA A 32 -14.26 3.12 -4.51
CA ALA A 32 -15.40 3.28 -3.59
C ALA A 32 -16.76 3.30 -4.31
N VAL A 33 -16.80 3.66 -5.59
CA VAL A 33 -18.02 3.70 -6.41
C VAL A 33 -18.45 2.31 -6.90
N ILE A 34 -17.57 1.30 -6.88
CA ILE A 34 -17.77 0.06 -7.66
C ILE A 34 -18.23 -1.15 -6.81
N GLY A 35 -18.37 -1.06 -5.47
CA GLY A 35 -18.89 -2.13 -4.60
C GLY A 35 -18.10 -3.45 -4.68
N VAL A 36 -17.09 -3.64 -3.81
CA VAL A 36 -15.95 -4.49 -4.16
C VAL A 36 -15.39 -5.38 -3.01
N HIS A 37 -16.22 -6.08 -2.24
CA HIS A 37 -15.70 -6.90 -1.12
C HIS A 37 -14.67 -7.98 -1.54
N THR A 38 -14.90 -8.70 -2.65
CA THR A 38 -13.96 -9.74 -3.11
C THR A 38 -12.69 -9.17 -3.73
N LYS A 39 -12.74 -8.05 -4.48
CA LYS A 39 -11.52 -7.53 -5.13
C LYS A 39 -10.57 -6.83 -4.15
N PHE A 40 -11.06 -6.34 -3.01
CA PHE A 40 -10.19 -5.83 -1.95
C PHE A 40 -9.36 -6.94 -1.28
N ALA A 41 -9.92 -8.14 -1.07
CA ALA A 41 -9.16 -9.25 -0.50
C ALA A 41 -7.98 -9.69 -1.40
N HIS A 42 -8.21 -9.77 -2.71
CA HIS A 42 -7.16 -10.10 -3.67
C HIS A 42 -6.09 -8.99 -3.77
N GLY A 43 -6.47 -7.73 -3.54
CA GLY A 43 -5.58 -6.57 -3.63
C GLY A 43 -4.35 -6.67 -2.72
N ILE A 44 -4.53 -7.14 -1.48
CA ILE A 44 -3.46 -7.32 -0.50
C ILE A 44 -2.39 -8.32 -1.00
N VAL A 45 -2.81 -9.43 -1.60
CA VAL A 45 -1.87 -10.44 -2.12
C VAL A 45 -1.19 -9.95 -3.39
N VAL A 46 -1.92 -9.25 -4.26
CA VAL A 46 -1.33 -8.62 -5.45
C VAL A 46 -0.24 -7.63 -5.05
N ALA A 47 -0.47 -6.80 -4.03
CA ALA A 47 0.54 -5.87 -3.51
C ALA A 47 1.80 -6.61 -3.04
N ALA A 48 1.65 -7.68 -2.24
CA ALA A 48 2.76 -8.49 -1.77
C ALA A 48 3.57 -9.14 -2.93
N ILE A 49 2.89 -9.62 -3.98
CA ILE A 49 3.55 -10.19 -5.17
C ILE A 49 4.34 -9.12 -5.93
N VAL A 50 3.82 -7.90 -6.05
CA VAL A 50 4.54 -6.81 -6.73
C VAL A 50 5.85 -6.48 -6.03
N TYR A 51 5.86 -6.43 -4.70
CA TYR A 51 7.08 -6.23 -3.92
C TYR A 51 8.11 -7.34 -4.19
N TRP A 52 7.66 -8.59 -4.17
CA TRP A 52 8.52 -9.74 -4.45
C TRP A 52 9.15 -9.66 -5.84
N VAL A 53 8.35 -9.39 -6.87
CA VAL A 53 8.82 -9.25 -8.26
C VAL A 53 9.82 -8.09 -8.38
N TRP A 54 9.56 -6.96 -7.74
CA TRP A 54 10.46 -5.80 -7.78
C TRP A 54 11.80 -6.10 -7.09
N GLY A 55 11.75 -6.74 -5.92
CA GLY A 55 12.94 -7.20 -5.21
C GLY A 55 13.79 -8.14 -6.07
N ALA A 56 13.15 -9.05 -6.83
CA ALA A 56 13.82 -9.97 -7.74
C ALA A 56 14.51 -9.20 -8.89
N VAL A 57 13.78 -8.30 -9.55
CA VAL A 57 14.28 -7.49 -10.68
C VAL A 57 15.44 -6.59 -10.27
N ARG A 58 15.41 -6.05 -9.05
CA ARG A 58 16.49 -5.20 -8.51
C ARG A 58 17.64 -5.98 -7.90
N GLY A 59 17.57 -7.31 -7.89
CA GLY A 59 18.57 -8.19 -7.28
C GLY A 59 18.67 -8.07 -5.75
N GLN A 60 17.66 -7.46 -5.11
CA GLN A 60 17.69 -7.15 -3.69
C GLN A 60 17.21 -8.33 -2.82
N LEU A 61 16.43 -9.26 -3.38
CA LEU A 61 16.06 -10.51 -2.68
C LEU A 61 17.28 -11.35 -2.30
N TRP A 62 18.36 -11.26 -3.08
CA TRP A 62 19.59 -12.03 -2.85
C TRP A 62 20.46 -11.47 -1.72
N ARG A 63 20.07 -10.33 -1.13
CA ARG A 63 20.68 -9.84 0.10
C ARG A 63 20.22 -10.70 1.28
N PRO A 64 21.11 -11.00 2.25
CA PRO A 64 20.77 -11.84 3.40
C PRO A 64 19.49 -11.34 4.10
N GLY A 65 18.54 -12.25 4.32
CA GLY A 65 17.29 -11.99 5.05
C GLY A 65 16.13 -11.43 4.23
N TRP A 66 16.37 -10.77 3.08
CA TRP A 66 15.29 -10.12 2.31
C TRP A 66 14.37 -11.11 1.61
N LEU A 67 14.90 -12.17 1.00
CA LEU A 67 14.07 -13.24 0.43
C LEU A 67 13.15 -13.88 1.49
N THR A 68 13.67 -14.10 2.70
CA THR A 68 12.89 -14.66 3.81
C THR A 68 11.82 -13.68 4.28
N LEU A 69 12.17 -12.40 4.41
CA LEU A 69 11.24 -11.35 4.82
C LEU A 69 10.09 -11.19 3.81
N GLU A 70 10.39 -11.11 2.51
CA GLU A 70 9.37 -10.96 1.46
C GLU A 70 8.50 -12.22 1.35
N THR A 71 9.10 -13.41 1.45
CA THR A 71 8.33 -14.67 1.49
C THR A 71 7.42 -14.72 2.72
N ALA A 72 7.90 -14.29 3.89
CA ALA A 72 7.08 -14.20 5.09
C ALA A 72 5.93 -13.19 4.92
N GLY A 73 6.19 -12.03 4.29
CA GLY A 73 5.17 -11.07 3.92
C GLY A 73 4.07 -11.69 3.07
N VAL A 74 4.43 -12.37 1.97
CA VAL A 74 3.48 -13.09 1.10
C VAL A 74 2.62 -14.09 1.89
N LEU A 75 3.24 -14.88 2.77
CA LEU A 75 2.51 -15.88 3.57
C LEU A 75 1.56 -15.23 4.57
N VAL A 76 2.00 -14.19 5.28
CA VAL A 76 1.17 -13.46 6.26
C VAL A 76 -0.01 -12.79 5.58
N PHE A 77 0.24 -12.02 4.52
CA PHE A 77 -0.82 -11.31 3.79
C PHE A 77 -1.75 -12.27 3.03
N GLY A 78 -1.22 -13.38 2.51
CA GLY A 78 -2.02 -14.47 1.95
C GLY A 78 -2.93 -15.12 2.99
N ALA A 79 -2.43 -15.39 4.20
CA ALA A 79 -3.24 -15.92 5.28
C ALA A 79 -4.36 -14.95 5.70
N VAL A 80 -4.06 -13.64 5.79
CA VAL A 80 -5.08 -12.61 6.07
C VAL A 80 -6.17 -12.59 5.01
N MET A 81 -5.81 -12.67 3.73
CA MET A 81 -6.79 -12.80 2.64
C MET A 81 -7.67 -14.04 2.83
N LEU A 82 -7.07 -15.20 3.08
CA LEU A 82 -7.82 -16.45 3.25
C LEU A 82 -8.79 -16.38 4.43
N VAL A 83 -8.36 -15.80 5.56
CA VAL A 83 -9.24 -15.58 6.73
C VAL A 83 -10.38 -14.63 6.35
N ALA A 84 -10.10 -13.52 5.66
CA ALA A 84 -11.13 -12.57 5.24
C ALA A 84 -12.16 -13.19 4.29
N LEU A 85 -11.77 -14.19 3.48
CA LEU A 85 -12.67 -14.94 2.60
C LEU A 85 -13.45 -16.07 3.32
N ALA A 86 -12.98 -16.51 4.49
CA ALA A 86 -13.56 -17.61 5.24
C ALA A 86 -14.57 -17.17 6.31
N VAL A 87 -14.62 -15.86 6.62
CA VAL A 87 -15.56 -15.28 7.59
C VAL A 87 -16.52 -14.33 6.89
N ASP A 88 -17.69 -14.10 7.49
CA ASP A 88 -18.75 -13.29 6.89
C ASP A 88 -19.00 -11.99 7.66
N GLY A 89 -19.69 -11.06 6.98
CA GLY A 89 -20.22 -9.84 7.59
C GLY A 89 -19.15 -8.95 8.22
N GLU A 90 -19.36 -8.60 9.49
CA GLU A 90 -18.50 -7.65 10.22
C GLU A 90 -17.09 -8.18 10.46
N GLN A 91 -16.96 -9.49 10.69
CA GLN A 91 -15.67 -10.13 10.92
C GLN A 91 -14.80 -10.02 9.66
N ALA A 92 -15.38 -10.26 8.48
CA ALA A 92 -14.68 -10.14 7.20
C ALA A 92 -14.17 -8.71 6.98
N ARG A 93 -14.98 -7.71 7.31
CA ARG A 93 -14.59 -6.30 7.22
C ARG A 93 -13.43 -5.97 8.15
N LEU A 94 -13.49 -6.38 9.41
CA LEU A 94 -12.46 -6.09 10.38
C LEU A 94 -11.13 -6.76 10.00
N VAL A 95 -11.17 -8.02 9.56
CA VAL A 95 -9.98 -8.73 9.08
C VAL A 95 -9.39 -8.04 7.85
N LEU A 96 -10.23 -7.65 6.90
CA LEU A 96 -9.79 -7.00 5.67
C LEU A 96 -9.19 -5.61 5.96
N ALA A 97 -9.83 -4.81 6.82
CA ALA A 97 -9.31 -3.51 7.23
C ALA A 97 -7.99 -3.64 8.00
N ALA A 98 -7.89 -4.60 8.93
CA ALA A 98 -6.66 -4.88 9.65
C ALA A 98 -5.54 -5.33 8.69
N GLY A 99 -5.86 -6.13 7.68
CA GLY A 99 -4.93 -6.56 6.64
C GLY A 99 -4.33 -5.39 5.86
N TRP A 100 -5.19 -4.47 5.41
CA TRP A 100 -4.75 -3.27 4.71
C TRP A 100 -3.89 -2.36 5.60
N LEU A 101 -4.27 -2.14 6.86
CA LEU A 101 -3.46 -1.35 7.80
C LEU A 101 -2.11 -2.03 8.11
N ALA A 102 -2.08 -3.35 8.22
CA ALA A 102 -0.84 -4.09 8.39
C ALA A 102 0.08 -3.95 7.17
N HIS A 103 -0.48 -3.98 5.96
CA HIS A 103 0.28 -3.76 4.72
C HIS A 103 0.79 -2.31 4.63
N ALA A 104 0.00 -1.31 5.02
CA ALA A 104 0.48 0.05 5.13
C ALA A 104 1.69 0.18 6.10
N GLY A 105 1.68 -0.58 7.21
CA GLY A 105 2.82 -0.67 8.12
C GLY A 105 4.06 -1.29 7.46
N TRP A 106 3.86 -2.31 6.62
CA TRP A 106 4.90 -2.94 5.80
C TRP A 106 5.50 -1.97 4.78
N ASP A 107 4.67 -1.16 4.13
CA ASP A 107 5.09 -0.11 3.22
C ASP A 107 5.92 0.96 3.93
N VAL A 108 5.54 1.35 5.14
CA VAL A 108 6.34 2.29 5.95
C VAL A 108 7.72 1.71 6.27
N ALA A 109 7.82 0.40 6.57
CA ALA A 109 9.09 -0.26 6.78
C ALA A 109 9.96 -0.22 5.50
N HIS A 110 9.37 -0.49 4.35
CA HIS A 110 10.04 -0.44 3.05
C HIS A 110 10.47 0.97 2.64
N HIS A 111 9.60 1.96 2.86
CA HIS A 111 9.92 3.36 2.63
C HIS A 111 11.10 3.82 3.48
N ARG A 112 11.19 3.37 4.74
CA ARG A 112 12.31 3.67 5.63
C ARG A 112 13.59 2.95 5.24
N ALA A 113 13.48 1.69 4.81
CA ALA A 113 14.62 0.89 4.39
C ALA A 113 15.22 1.36 3.07
N ASP A 114 14.43 2.00 2.19
CA ASP A 114 14.82 2.34 0.81
C ASP A 114 15.32 1.12 0.02
N MET A 115 14.61 0.00 0.23
CA MET A 115 14.92 -1.32 -0.29
C MET A 115 13.65 -1.94 -0.89
N ILE A 116 13.85 -2.93 -1.76
CA ILE A 116 12.90 -3.68 -2.58
C ILE A 116 12.20 -2.80 -3.63
N VAL A 117 11.49 -1.77 -3.19
CA VAL A 117 10.76 -0.82 -4.03
C VAL A 117 11.30 0.61 -3.85
N PRO A 118 11.10 1.53 -4.82
CA PRO A 118 11.41 2.94 -4.60
C PRO A 118 10.59 3.53 -3.44
N ARG A 119 11.15 4.49 -2.68
CA ARG A 119 10.44 5.18 -1.59
C ARG A 119 9.08 5.75 -1.98
N TRP A 120 8.98 6.35 -3.17
CA TRP A 120 7.73 6.94 -3.65
C TRP A 120 6.64 5.88 -3.90
N TYR A 121 7.05 4.66 -4.27
CA TYR A 121 6.13 3.56 -4.50
C TYR A 121 5.59 3.02 -3.17
N ALA A 122 6.46 2.81 -2.19
CA ALA A 122 6.05 2.45 -0.84
C ALA A 122 5.17 3.52 -0.18
N GLU A 123 5.48 4.81 -0.39
CA GLU A 123 4.64 5.90 0.10
C GLU A 123 3.24 5.90 -0.56
N PHE A 124 3.20 5.69 -1.88
CA PHE A 124 1.95 5.56 -2.61
C PHE A 124 1.09 4.39 -2.10
N CYS A 125 1.69 3.20 -1.99
CA CYS A 125 1.01 2.00 -1.49
C CYS A 125 0.52 2.20 -0.06
N GLY A 126 1.34 2.74 0.84
CA GLY A 126 0.93 2.95 2.23
C GLY A 126 -0.26 3.90 2.36
N VAL A 127 -0.32 4.96 1.55
CA VAL A 127 -1.49 5.87 1.50
C VAL A 127 -2.71 5.14 0.93
N LEU A 128 -2.54 4.41 -0.17
CA LEU A 128 -3.62 3.65 -0.79
C LEU A 128 -4.22 2.64 0.19
N ASP A 129 -3.39 1.90 0.92
CA ASP A 129 -3.79 0.88 1.86
C ASP A 129 -4.57 1.44 3.05
N VAL A 130 -4.13 2.56 3.64
CA VAL A 130 -4.88 3.24 4.71
C VAL A 130 -6.25 3.69 4.21
N LEU A 131 -6.31 4.23 3.00
CA LEU A 131 -7.57 4.67 2.41
C LEU A 131 -8.49 3.49 2.09
N LEU A 132 -7.95 2.37 1.61
CA LEU A 132 -8.70 1.13 1.37
C LEU A 132 -9.25 0.56 2.68
N ALA A 133 -8.46 0.56 3.76
CA ALA A 133 -8.94 0.19 5.08
C ALA A 133 -10.10 1.09 5.54
N ALA A 134 -9.99 2.40 5.36
CA ALA A 134 -11.04 3.36 5.71
C ALA A 134 -12.32 3.11 4.90
N VAL A 135 -12.21 2.83 3.60
CA VAL A 135 -13.35 2.48 2.75
C VAL A 135 -14.01 1.19 3.23
N VAL A 136 -13.24 0.14 3.49
CA VAL A 136 -13.76 -1.15 3.99
C VAL A 136 -14.54 -0.99 5.31
N LEU A 137 -14.09 -0.09 6.20
CA LEU A 137 -14.74 0.18 7.47
C LEU A 137 -16.00 1.06 7.36
N THR A 138 -16.11 1.87 6.31
CA THR A 138 -17.19 2.86 6.16
C THR A 138 -18.27 2.45 5.17
N LEU A 139 -17.99 1.49 4.28
CA LEU A 139 -18.99 1.00 3.33
C LEU A 139 -20.14 0.26 4.04
N PRO A 140 -21.40 0.60 3.74
CA PRO A 140 -22.55 -0.12 4.25
C PRO A 140 -22.55 -1.57 3.82
N THR A 141 -23.12 -2.40 4.67
CA THR A 141 -22.93 -3.83 4.61
C THR A 141 -24.28 -4.40 4.27
N SER A 142 -24.54 -4.49 2.97
CA SER A 142 -25.78 -5.01 2.41
C SER A 142 -26.00 -6.46 2.80
#